data_AF-A0A2G9UBN3-F1
#
_entry.id   AF-A0A2G9UBN3-F1
#
_cell.length_a   1.000
_cell.length_b   1.000
_cell.length_c   1.000
_cell.angle_alpha   90.00
_cell.angle_beta   90.00
_cell.angle_gamma   90.00
#
_symmetry.space_group_name_H-M   'P 1'
#
loop_
_entity.id
_entity.type
_entity.pdbx_description
1 polymer ?
#
loop_
_entity_poly.entity_id
_entity_poly.type
_entity_poly.pdbx_seq_one_letter_code
_entity_poly.pdbx_strand_id
1 'polypeptide(L)'
;MHLFRKFSHQKATPRLPARETSQDHKDDHPASSTDGDAIKPCADEEPEDGPKRFVHLPNELQMTILQYLSYDDIAKIRRTCKLLNTLCSYLLNRGFQQLGIDIDREKLRIKRELPRRESMRRSHRLSRLNDAYAGLDTRFSIMAMTYRKFIDMKVTCFIPGKVLDEFFRIIDILKKSHDRGGTLAIDIHELLKDLRDLSRYL
;
A
#
# COMPACT_ATOMS: atom_id res chain seq x y z
N MET A 1 -26.42 18.66 20.96
CA MET A 1 -25.51 19.16 22.01
C MET A 1 -24.09 19.16 21.48
N HIS A 2 -23.38 20.29 21.60
CA HIS A 2 -21.92 20.48 21.49
C HIS A 2 -21.10 19.71 20.41
N LEU A 3 -20.92 20.36 19.26
CA LEU A 3 -19.76 20.14 18.37
C LEU A 3 -18.51 20.80 18.94
N PHE A 4 -17.33 20.19 18.78
CA PHE A 4 -16.09 20.66 19.40
C PHE A 4 -15.35 21.73 18.57
N ARG A 5 -15.38 22.95 19.12
CA ARG A 5 -14.28 23.92 19.29
C ARG A 5 -13.30 24.15 18.11
N LYS A 6 -13.38 25.35 17.54
CA LYS A 6 -12.36 25.97 16.67
C LYS A 6 -10.96 25.97 17.33
N PHE A 7 -9.91 25.90 16.51
CA PHE A 7 -8.59 26.45 16.85
C PHE A 7 -8.20 27.52 15.81
N SER A 8 -7.51 28.56 16.27
CA SER A 8 -7.13 29.73 15.46
C SER A 8 -5.63 29.71 15.14
N HIS A 9 -5.24 30.35 14.03
CA HIS A 9 -3.87 30.82 13.88
C HIS A 9 -3.48 31.74 15.03
N GLN A 10 -2.22 31.68 15.44
CA GLN A 10 -1.51 32.81 16.03
C GLN A 10 -0.08 32.86 15.47
N LYS A 11 0.47 34.07 15.36
CA LYS A 11 1.64 34.42 14.55
C LYS A 11 2.72 34.98 15.48
N ALA A 12 3.94 34.44 15.44
CA ALA A 12 5.06 34.93 16.25
C ALA A 12 6.40 34.77 15.50
N THR A 13 7.20 35.84 15.48
CA THR A 13 8.53 35.92 14.86
C THR A 13 9.47 36.77 15.72
N PRO A 14 10.64 36.27 16.12
CA PRO A 14 11.80 37.10 16.47
C PRO A 14 12.65 37.44 15.22
N ARG A 15 13.63 38.33 15.35
CA ARG A 15 14.47 38.84 14.25
C ARG A 15 15.98 38.64 14.52
N LEU A 16 16.74 38.48 13.43
CA LEU A 16 18.06 39.08 13.07
C LEU A 16 19.15 39.32 14.15
N PRO A 17 20.44 39.21 13.77
CA PRO A 17 21.13 40.38 13.19
C PRO A 17 21.77 40.11 11.82
N ALA A 18 22.34 41.15 11.20
CA ALA A 18 22.94 41.14 9.86
C ALA A 18 24.39 41.66 9.87
N ARG A 19 25.09 41.61 8.72
CA ARG A 19 26.31 42.39 8.45
C ARG A 19 26.52 42.65 6.95
N GLU A 20 26.85 43.89 6.60
CA GLU A 20 27.29 44.35 5.27
C GLU A 20 28.82 44.08 5.12
N THR A 21 29.55 44.29 4.00
CA THR A 21 29.52 45.24 2.86
C THR A 21 30.18 44.60 1.61
N SER A 22 30.38 45.21 0.42
CA SER A 22 29.63 46.14 -0.47
C SER A 22 30.46 46.36 -1.76
N GLN A 23 29.87 46.91 -2.85
CA GLN A 23 30.54 47.50 -4.06
C GLN A 23 31.27 46.51 -5.00
N ASP A 24 31.46 46.71 -6.32
CA ASP A 24 31.08 47.73 -7.34
C ASP A 24 31.27 47.08 -8.77
N HIS A 25 30.91 47.59 -9.97
CA HIS A 25 30.26 48.84 -10.39
C HIS A 25 29.25 48.64 -11.59
N LYS A 26 29.70 48.80 -12.86
CA LYS A 26 28.91 48.82 -14.12
C LYS A 26 29.80 48.48 -15.34
N ASP A 27 29.22 48.16 -16.51
CA ASP A 27 29.19 49.05 -17.71
C ASP A 27 28.60 48.41 -18.99
N ASP A 28 27.77 49.22 -19.66
CA ASP A 28 27.24 49.33 -21.03
C ASP A 28 27.28 48.22 -22.13
N HIS A 29 26.15 48.16 -22.85
CA HIS A 29 26.02 47.69 -24.25
C HIS A 29 26.22 48.86 -25.24
N PRO A 30 26.62 48.58 -26.50
CA PRO A 30 25.62 48.73 -27.58
C PRO A 30 25.62 47.57 -28.59
N ALA A 31 24.66 47.59 -29.51
CA ALA A 31 24.40 46.51 -30.48
C ALA A 31 25.07 46.73 -31.85
N SER A 32 25.17 45.65 -32.63
CA SER A 32 25.32 45.70 -34.08
C SER A 32 24.53 44.56 -34.73
N SER A 33 23.75 44.89 -35.76
CA SER A 33 22.91 43.98 -36.54
C SER A 33 23.57 43.66 -37.87
N THR A 34 23.52 42.40 -38.30
CA THR A 34 23.73 42.02 -39.71
C THR A 34 22.72 40.95 -40.10
N ASP A 35 21.91 41.23 -41.11
CA ASP A 35 20.99 40.29 -41.73
C ASP A 35 21.73 39.15 -42.47
N GLY A 36 21.08 38.00 -42.59
CA GLY A 36 21.66 36.81 -43.21
C GLY A 36 20.59 35.74 -43.41
N ASP A 37 19.74 35.93 -44.41
CA ASP A 37 18.70 34.96 -44.77
C ASP A 37 19.31 33.61 -45.16
N ALA A 38 18.82 32.55 -44.52
CA ALA A 38 19.30 31.18 -44.69
C ALA A 38 18.18 30.20 -44.34
N ILE A 39 17.13 30.16 -45.18
CA ILE A 39 16.06 29.16 -45.14
C ILE A 39 16.69 27.75 -45.11
N LYS A 40 16.71 27.13 -43.93
CA LYS A 40 16.92 25.68 -43.81
C LYS A 40 15.57 24.97 -43.92
N PRO A 41 15.51 23.77 -44.53
CA PRO A 41 14.27 23.03 -44.67
C PRO A 41 13.64 22.72 -43.32
N CYS A 42 12.32 22.47 -43.32
CA CYS A 42 11.66 21.83 -42.19
C CYS A 42 12.39 20.52 -41.86
N ALA A 43 13.05 20.49 -40.71
CA ALA A 43 13.23 19.25 -40.00
C ALA A 43 11.89 18.95 -39.35
N ASP A 44 11.27 17.83 -39.71
CA ASP A 44 10.22 17.26 -38.90
C ASP A 44 10.85 16.89 -37.55
N GLU A 45 10.52 17.64 -36.50
CA GLU A 45 10.91 17.35 -35.11
C GLU A 45 10.11 16.13 -34.63
N GLU A 46 10.43 14.97 -35.21
CA GLU A 46 10.07 13.65 -34.70
C GLU A 46 10.49 13.60 -33.22
N PRO A 47 9.54 13.46 -32.28
CA PRO A 47 9.86 13.56 -30.88
C PRO A 47 10.72 12.35 -30.48
N GLU A 48 12.00 12.60 -30.21
CA GLU A 48 12.97 11.63 -29.69
C GLU A 48 12.32 10.78 -28.59
N ASP A 49 11.97 9.52 -28.92
CA ASP A 49 11.28 8.60 -28.01
C ASP A 49 12.28 7.99 -27.02
N GLY A 50 12.95 8.88 -26.28
CA GLY A 50 13.99 8.57 -25.32
C GLY A 50 13.52 7.50 -24.33
N PRO A 51 14.40 6.56 -23.96
CA PRO A 51 14.01 5.26 -23.41
C PRO A 51 13.04 5.39 -22.23
N LYS A 52 11.77 5.02 -22.46
CA LYS A 52 10.63 5.20 -21.55
C LYS A 52 10.85 4.54 -20.17
N ARG A 53 11.47 5.28 -19.24
CA ARG A 53 11.76 4.80 -17.89
C ARG A 53 10.50 4.82 -17.04
N PHE A 54 10.33 3.79 -16.19
CA PHE A 54 9.24 3.67 -15.21
C PHE A 54 9.01 4.95 -14.39
N VAL A 55 10.10 5.67 -14.05
CA VAL A 55 10.06 6.89 -13.23
C VAL A 55 9.40 8.10 -13.91
N HIS A 56 9.21 8.07 -15.24
CA HIS A 56 8.55 9.13 -16.01
C HIS A 56 7.05 8.88 -16.23
N LEU A 57 6.54 7.70 -15.85
CA LEU A 57 5.10 7.43 -15.82
C LEU A 57 4.43 8.21 -14.69
N PRO A 58 3.17 8.67 -14.84
CA PRO A 58 2.36 9.14 -13.72
C PRO A 58 2.29 8.13 -12.58
N ASN A 59 2.20 8.60 -11.33
CA ASN A 59 2.21 7.74 -10.13
C ASN A 59 1.08 6.70 -10.14
N GLU A 60 -0.03 7.03 -10.79
CA GLU A 60 -1.21 6.20 -10.98
C GLU A 60 -0.88 4.98 -11.84
N LEU A 61 -0.12 5.17 -12.92
CA LEU A 61 0.36 4.08 -13.77
C LEU A 61 1.45 3.28 -13.08
N GLN A 62 2.39 3.94 -12.38
CA GLN A 62 3.41 3.25 -11.57
C GLN A 62 2.77 2.33 -10.52
N MET A 63 1.79 2.82 -9.75
CA MET A 63 1.06 2.02 -8.77
C MET A 63 0.18 0.95 -9.44
N THR A 64 -0.40 1.21 -10.61
CA THR A 64 -1.20 0.22 -11.35
C THR A 64 -0.33 -0.96 -11.78
N ILE A 65 0.84 -0.70 -12.38
CA ILE A 65 1.81 -1.74 -12.76
C ILE A 65 2.25 -2.56 -11.54
N LEU A 66 2.60 -1.90 -10.43
CA LEU A 66 3.04 -2.57 -9.21
C LEU A 66 1.93 -3.42 -8.54
N GLN A 67 0.64 -3.11 -8.76
CA GLN A 67 -0.48 -3.90 -8.22
C GLN A 67 -0.72 -5.24 -8.94
N TYR A 68 -0.03 -5.51 -10.06
CA TYR A 68 -0.05 -6.83 -10.72
C TYR A 68 0.99 -7.81 -10.16
N LEU A 69 1.82 -7.38 -9.21
CA LEU A 69 2.88 -8.19 -8.60
C LEU A 69 2.43 -8.81 -7.27
N SER A 70 3.07 -9.91 -6.85
CA SER A 70 2.86 -10.47 -5.52
C SER A 70 3.35 -9.50 -4.44
N TYR A 71 2.77 -9.56 -3.23
CA TYR A 71 3.25 -8.74 -2.12
C TYR A 71 4.69 -9.11 -1.72
N ASP A 72 5.10 -10.36 -1.89
CA ASP A 72 6.49 -10.80 -1.77
C ASP A 72 7.43 -10.07 -2.74
N ASP A 73 7.06 -9.94 -4.02
CA ASP A 73 7.86 -9.22 -5.01
C ASP A 73 7.84 -7.70 -4.78
N ILE A 74 6.69 -7.13 -4.41
CA ILE A 74 6.58 -5.73 -3.95
C ILE A 74 7.53 -5.48 -2.76
N ALA A 75 7.63 -6.41 -1.80
CA ALA A 75 8.56 -6.31 -0.68
C ALA A 75 10.04 -6.42 -1.10
N LYS A 76 10.39 -7.28 -2.06
CA LYS A 76 11.75 -7.36 -2.64
C LYS A 76 12.14 -6.06 -3.36
N ILE A 77 11.23 -5.53 -4.18
CA ILE A 77 11.41 -4.36 -5.06
C ILE A 77 11.72 -3.08 -4.28
N ARG A 78 11.24 -2.95 -3.02
CA ARG A 78 11.57 -1.82 -2.14
C ARG A 78 13.07 -1.51 -2.03
N ARG A 79 13.94 -2.51 -2.19
CA ARG A 79 15.41 -2.36 -2.06
C ARG A 79 16.09 -1.72 -3.29
N THR A 80 15.36 -1.47 -4.38
CA THR A 80 15.92 -0.99 -5.66
C THR A 80 16.20 0.53 -5.66
N CYS A 81 15.23 1.37 -5.30
CA CYS A 81 15.39 2.82 -5.25
C CYS A 81 14.40 3.50 -4.29
N LYS A 82 14.63 4.78 -3.97
CA LYS A 82 13.80 5.56 -3.04
C LYS A 82 12.33 5.65 -3.47
N LEU A 83 12.06 5.85 -4.76
CA LEU A 83 10.70 5.92 -5.32
C LEU A 83 9.96 4.60 -5.14
N LEU A 84 10.58 3.49 -5.55
CA LEU A 84 10.00 2.15 -5.42
C LEU A 84 9.84 1.72 -3.97
N ASN A 85 10.74 2.11 -3.05
CA ASN A 85 10.51 1.93 -1.62
C ASN A 85 9.24 2.64 -1.15
N THR A 86 9.02 3.90 -1.53
CA THR A 86 7.82 4.67 -1.14
C THR A 86 6.54 4.03 -1.68
N LEU A 87 6.47 3.75 -2.97
CA LEU A 87 5.27 3.17 -3.61
C LEU A 87 4.96 1.77 -3.09
N CYS A 88 5.97 0.90 -3.00
CA CYS A 88 5.78 -0.47 -2.49
C CYS A 88 5.44 -0.47 -1.00
N SER A 89 6.00 0.45 -0.20
CA SER A 89 5.63 0.63 1.21
C SER A 89 4.18 1.07 1.39
N TYR A 90 3.67 1.93 0.50
CA TYR A 90 2.25 2.29 0.48
C TYR A 90 1.37 1.06 0.14
N LEU A 91 1.73 0.30 -0.90
CA LEU A 91 0.97 -0.89 -1.32
C LEU A 91 0.93 -1.97 -0.23
N LEU A 92 2.06 -2.29 0.41
CA LEU A 92 2.13 -3.26 1.51
C LEU A 92 1.28 -2.83 2.73
N ASN A 93 1.33 -1.55 3.10
CA ASN A 93 0.51 -1.01 4.18
C ASN A 93 -0.99 -1.04 3.85
N ARG A 94 -1.36 -0.66 2.61
CA ARG A 94 -2.74 -0.73 2.12
C ARG A 94 -3.25 -2.18 2.07
N GLY A 95 -2.42 -3.12 1.62
CA GLY A 95 -2.72 -4.56 1.62
C GLY A 95 -2.98 -5.08 3.03
N PHE A 96 -2.13 -4.74 4.00
CA PHE A 96 -2.32 -5.12 5.41
C PHE A 96 -3.57 -4.51 6.05
N GLN A 97 -3.94 -3.28 5.69
CA GLN A 97 -5.20 -2.66 6.13
C GLN A 97 -6.43 -3.31 5.47
N GLN A 98 -6.39 -3.52 4.16
CA GLN A 98 -7.47 -4.18 3.41
C GLN A 98 -7.72 -5.60 3.89
N LEU A 99 -6.66 -6.34 4.22
CA LEU A 99 -6.72 -7.70 4.75
C LEU A 99 -7.63 -7.79 5.99
N GLY A 100 -7.46 -6.89 6.96
CA GLY A 100 -8.31 -6.85 8.16
C GLY A 100 -9.78 -6.57 7.83
N ILE A 101 -10.03 -5.61 6.94
CA ILE A 101 -11.39 -5.26 6.49
C ILE A 101 -12.06 -6.45 5.80
N ASP A 102 -11.33 -7.22 4.99
CA ASP A 102 -11.85 -8.40 4.30
C ASP A 102 -12.09 -9.59 5.25
N ILE A 103 -11.22 -9.80 6.25
CA ILE A 103 -11.41 -10.80 7.31
C ILE A 103 -12.70 -10.50 8.10
N ASP A 104 -12.87 -9.27 8.59
CA ASP A 104 -14.05 -8.89 9.38
C ASP A 104 -15.35 -8.90 8.57
N ARG A 105 -15.30 -8.48 7.29
CA ARG A 105 -16.45 -8.56 6.37
C ARG A 105 -16.94 -9.99 6.23
N GLU A 106 -16.04 -10.94 5.97
CA GLU A 106 -16.45 -12.31 5.65
C GLU A 106 -16.75 -13.15 6.91
N LYS A 107 -16.09 -12.88 8.05
CA LYS A 107 -16.56 -13.34 9.37
C LYS A 107 -18.00 -12.91 9.62
N LEU A 108 -18.34 -11.64 9.33
CA LEU A 108 -19.69 -11.13 9.52
C LEU A 108 -20.70 -11.72 8.51
N ARG A 109 -20.28 -11.98 7.27
CA ARG A 109 -21.06 -12.71 6.24
C ARG A 109 -21.45 -14.10 6.75
N ILE A 110 -20.47 -14.94 7.09
CA ILE A 110 -20.70 -16.30 7.61
C ILE A 110 -21.55 -16.27 8.89
N LYS A 111 -21.26 -15.36 9.84
CA LYS A 111 -21.97 -15.27 11.13
C LYS A 111 -23.46 -14.91 10.99
N ARG A 112 -23.90 -14.31 9.88
CA ARG A 112 -25.33 -14.05 9.59
C ARG A 112 -26.07 -15.31 9.12
N GLU A 113 -25.38 -16.24 8.49
CA GLU A 113 -25.93 -17.50 7.97
C GLU A 113 -25.87 -18.65 8.99
N LEU A 114 -25.13 -18.49 10.09
CA LEU A 114 -25.06 -19.47 11.16
C LEU A 114 -26.32 -19.48 12.06
N PRO A 115 -26.76 -20.66 12.52
CA PRO A 115 -27.77 -20.77 13.57
C PRO A 115 -27.41 -19.98 14.84
N ARG A 116 -28.41 -19.37 15.47
CA ARG A 116 -28.25 -18.66 16.76
C ARG A 116 -27.91 -19.60 17.91
N ARG A 117 -28.51 -20.81 17.93
CA ARG A 117 -28.25 -21.85 18.96
C ARG A 117 -26.94 -22.57 18.67
N GLU A 118 -26.06 -22.65 19.67
CA GLU A 118 -24.71 -23.23 19.56
C GLU A 118 -24.72 -24.73 19.22
N SER A 119 -25.68 -25.51 19.74
CA SER A 119 -25.83 -26.93 19.39
C SER A 119 -26.11 -27.15 17.89
N MET A 120 -26.93 -26.28 17.29
CA MET A 120 -27.22 -26.29 15.84
C MET A 120 -26.06 -25.73 15.01
N ARG A 121 -25.15 -24.95 15.61
CA ARG A 121 -23.99 -24.37 14.92
C ARG A 121 -22.95 -25.43 14.60
N ARG A 122 -22.62 -26.29 15.57
CA ARG A 122 -21.57 -27.33 15.45
C ARG A 122 -21.85 -28.38 14.38
N SER A 123 -23.12 -28.66 14.10
CA SER A 123 -23.57 -29.53 13.00
C SER A 123 -23.87 -28.78 11.71
N HIS A 124 -23.73 -27.45 11.67
CA HIS A 124 -23.99 -26.67 10.46
C HIS A 124 -22.81 -26.75 9.48
N ARG A 125 -23.14 -26.84 8.18
CA ARG A 125 -22.14 -26.90 7.09
C ARG A 125 -21.05 -25.82 7.18
N LEU A 126 -21.44 -24.61 7.61
CA LEU A 126 -20.53 -23.46 7.73
C LEU A 126 -19.68 -23.45 9.01
N SER A 127 -19.79 -24.41 9.93
CA SER A 127 -19.00 -24.38 11.18
C SER A 127 -17.51 -24.39 10.89
N ARG A 128 -17.02 -25.39 10.13
CA ARG A 128 -15.60 -25.49 9.73
C ARG A 128 -15.09 -24.21 9.04
N LEU A 129 -15.94 -23.56 8.25
CA LEU A 129 -15.62 -22.33 7.54
C LEU A 129 -15.52 -21.12 8.49
N ASN A 130 -16.45 -20.99 9.44
CA ASN A 130 -16.38 -20.04 10.56
C ASN A 130 -15.10 -20.24 11.38
N ASP A 131 -14.78 -21.49 11.70
CA ASP A 131 -13.67 -21.86 12.58
C ASP A 131 -12.32 -21.60 11.87
N ALA A 132 -12.25 -21.80 10.55
CA ALA A 132 -11.12 -21.39 9.71
C ALA A 132 -10.94 -19.86 9.68
N TYR A 133 -12.02 -19.08 9.51
CA TYR A 133 -11.96 -17.61 9.59
C TYR A 133 -11.54 -17.11 10.97
N ALA A 134 -11.98 -17.75 12.07
CA ALA A 134 -11.54 -17.41 13.42
C ALA A 134 -10.05 -17.73 13.65
N GLY A 135 -9.56 -18.87 13.12
CA GLY A 135 -8.15 -19.22 13.13
C GLY A 135 -7.27 -18.25 12.33
N LEU A 136 -7.79 -17.75 11.20
CA LEU A 136 -7.15 -16.73 10.35
C LEU A 136 -7.06 -15.37 11.06
N ASP A 137 -8.18 -14.92 11.64
CA ASP A 137 -8.32 -13.67 12.40
C ASP A 137 -7.41 -13.60 13.62
N THR A 138 -7.26 -14.71 14.34
CA THR A 138 -6.33 -14.82 15.47
C THR A 138 -4.90 -14.51 15.04
N ARG A 139 -4.47 -15.00 13.87
CA ARG A 139 -3.12 -14.78 13.33
C ARG A 139 -2.95 -13.36 12.83
N PHE A 140 -3.93 -12.82 12.12
CA PHE A 140 -3.93 -11.42 11.69
C PHE A 140 -3.85 -10.47 12.89
N SER A 141 -4.55 -10.78 13.98
CA SER A 141 -4.53 -10.01 15.22
C SER A 141 -3.14 -9.96 15.86
N ILE A 142 -2.40 -11.08 15.89
CA ILE A 142 -1.01 -11.11 16.35
C ILE A 142 -0.14 -10.18 15.49
N MET A 143 -0.22 -10.29 14.15
CA MET A 143 0.54 -9.40 13.26
C MET A 143 0.14 -7.92 13.40
N ALA A 144 -1.13 -7.64 13.69
CA ALA A 144 -1.62 -6.28 13.93
C ALA A 144 -1.08 -5.70 15.23
N MET A 145 -0.97 -6.50 16.29
CA MET A 145 -0.33 -6.09 17.55
C MET A 145 1.16 -5.76 17.33
N THR A 146 1.88 -6.56 16.55
CA THR A 146 3.31 -6.32 16.23
C THR A 146 3.52 -5.08 15.36
N TYR A 147 2.86 -4.99 14.19
CA TYR A 147 3.25 -4.01 13.16
C TYR A 147 2.44 -2.72 13.13
N ARG A 148 1.16 -2.71 13.57
CA ARG A 148 0.24 -1.59 13.28
C ARG A 148 0.75 -0.25 13.82
N LYS A 149 1.24 -0.22 15.06
CA LYS A 149 1.80 1.00 15.68
C LYS A 149 2.94 1.62 14.85
N PHE A 150 3.87 0.79 14.34
CA PHE A 150 5.02 1.29 13.57
C PHE A 150 4.63 1.73 12.15
N ILE A 151 3.61 1.09 11.56
CA ILE A 151 3.00 1.48 10.27
C ILE A 151 2.24 2.80 10.39
N ASP A 152 1.52 3.01 11.50
CA ASP A 152 0.78 4.25 11.75
C ASP A 152 1.74 5.41 12.03
N MET A 153 2.78 5.18 12.85
CA MET A 153 3.88 6.13 13.10
C MET A 153 4.83 6.35 11.89
N LYS A 154 4.64 5.66 10.76
CA LYS A 154 5.49 5.71 9.56
C LYS A 154 6.98 5.35 9.77
N VAL A 155 7.29 4.63 10.85
CA VAL A 155 8.65 4.16 11.19
C VAL A 155 9.08 3.00 10.29
N THR A 156 8.14 2.14 9.90
CA THR A 156 8.31 1.13 8.84
C THR A 156 7.00 0.93 8.10
N CYS A 157 7.03 0.24 6.97
CA CYS A 157 5.84 -0.38 6.40
C CYS A 157 5.76 -1.86 6.80
N PHE A 158 4.65 -2.51 6.45
CA PHE A 158 4.56 -3.96 6.54
C PHE A 158 5.65 -4.61 5.68
N ILE A 159 6.59 -5.32 6.33
CA ILE A 159 7.75 -5.96 5.69
C ILE A 159 7.43 -7.34 5.09
N PRO A 160 6.65 -8.24 5.76
CA PRO A 160 6.53 -9.64 5.35
C PRO A 160 5.63 -9.90 4.13
N GLY A 161 5.98 -9.38 2.95
CA GLY A 161 5.18 -9.43 1.72
C GLY A 161 4.51 -10.78 1.44
N LYS A 162 5.30 -11.87 1.41
CA LYS A 162 4.83 -13.25 1.24
C LYS A 162 3.70 -13.67 2.18
N VAL A 163 3.62 -13.10 3.37
CA VAL A 163 2.57 -13.42 4.36
C VAL A 163 1.23 -12.81 3.95
N LEU A 164 1.20 -11.63 3.32
CA LEU A 164 -0.03 -11.09 2.72
C LEU A 164 -0.53 -11.99 1.60
N ASP A 165 0.36 -12.48 0.73
CA ASP A 165 -0.01 -13.39 -0.37
C ASP A 165 -0.69 -14.66 0.17
N GLU A 166 -0.14 -15.27 1.22
CA GLU A 166 -0.76 -16.43 1.87
C GLU A 166 -2.10 -16.11 2.54
N PHE A 167 -2.21 -14.97 3.23
CA PHE A 167 -3.47 -14.51 3.81
C PHE A 167 -4.56 -14.31 2.74
N PHE A 168 -4.24 -13.64 1.63
CA PHE A 168 -5.19 -13.42 0.53
C PHE A 168 -5.54 -14.71 -0.21
N ARG A 169 -4.57 -15.62 -0.43
CA ARG A 169 -4.83 -16.97 -0.97
C ARG A 169 -5.82 -17.74 -0.10
N ILE A 170 -5.63 -17.73 1.22
CA ILE A 170 -6.53 -18.43 2.15
C ILE A 170 -7.93 -17.80 2.14
N ILE A 171 -8.04 -16.47 2.12
CA ILE A 171 -9.35 -15.79 2.02
C ILE A 171 -10.07 -16.15 0.71
N ASP A 172 -9.36 -16.21 -0.42
CA ASP A 172 -9.92 -16.63 -1.70
C ASP A 172 -10.41 -18.10 -1.67
N ILE A 173 -9.63 -19.01 -1.09
CA ILE A 173 -10.03 -20.42 -0.87
C ILE A 173 -11.28 -20.52 0.01
N LEU A 174 -11.35 -19.75 1.10
CA LEU A 174 -12.49 -19.74 2.02
C LEU A 174 -13.74 -19.10 1.39
N LYS A 175 -13.61 -18.02 0.61
CA LYS A 175 -14.70 -17.43 -0.20
C LYS A 175 -15.24 -18.45 -1.22
N LYS A 176 -14.35 -19.07 -2.00
CA LYS A 176 -14.70 -20.15 -2.94
C LYS A 176 -15.25 -21.40 -2.25
N SER A 177 -15.01 -21.62 -0.96
CA SER A 177 -15.69 -22.65 -0.17
C SER A 177 -17.10 -22.21 0.24
N HIS A 178 -17.28 -20.94 0.64
CA HIS A 178 -18.59 -20.37 0.96
C HIS A 178 -19.54 -20.42 -0.24
N ASP A 179 -19.10 -19.88 -1.37
CA ASP A 179 -19.94 -19.74 -2.58
C ASP A 179 -20.32 -21.11 -3.18
N ARG A 180 -19.52 -22.16 -2.95
CA ARG A 180 -19.85 -23.56 -3.27
C ARG A 180 -20.67 -24.26 -2.17
N GLY A 181 -21.51 -23.50 -1.47
CA GLY A 181 -22.46 -24.02 -0.48
C GLY A 181 -21.87 -24.25 0.92
N GLY A 182 -20.63 -23.84 1.20
CA GLY A 182 -20.05 -23.84 2.54
C GLY A 182 -19.20 -25.06 2.93
N THR A 183 -19.06 -26.04 2.05
CA THR A 183 -18.26 -27.25 2.34
C THR A 183 -16.77 -26.94 2.23
N LEU A 184 -16.06 -26.98 3.36
CA LEU A 184 -14.60 -26.90 3.40
C LEU A 184 -14.01 -28.31 3.35
N ALA A 185 -13.37 -28.65 2.23
CA ALA A 185 -12.80 -29.98 1.95
C ALA A 185 -11.35 -30.15 2.44
N ILE A 186 -10.61 -29.04 2.61
CA ILE A 186 -9.23 -29.02 3.12
C ILE A 186 -9.27 -28.92 4.65
N ASP A 187 -8.32 -29.54 5.36
CA ASP A 187 -8.25 -29.40 6.81
C ASP A 187 -7.81 -27.98 7.24
N ILE A 188 -8.29 -27.53 8.40
CA ILE A 188 -8.04 -26.17 8.90
C ILE A 188 -6.58 -26.01 9.39
N HIS A 189 -5.96 -27.06 9.92
CA HIS A 189 -4.56 -27.02 10.33
C HIS A 189 -3.62 -27.10 9.14
N GLU A 190 -4.00 -27.80 8.07
CA GLU A 190 -3.30 -27.81 6.78
C GLU A 190 -3.41 -26.45 6.07
N LEU A 191 -4.63 -25.95 5.86
CA LEU A 191 -4.88 -24.66 5.19
C LEU A 191 -4.19 -23.48 5.88
N LEU A 192 -4.09 -23.53 7.21
CA LEU A 192 -3.40 -22.51 8.01
C LEU A 192 -1.96 -22.91 8.41
N LYS A 193 -1.37 -23.93 7.77
CA LYS A 193 0.02 -24.37 8.05
C LYS A 193 1.03 -23.32 7.64
N ASP A 194 0.96 -22.85 6.39
CA ASP A 194 1.96 -21.95 5.80
C ASP A 194 2.04 -20.62 6.57
N LEU A 195 0.88 -20.05 6.93
CA LEU A 195 0.81 -18.89 7.83
C LEU A 195 1.37 -19.16 9.24
N ARG A 196 1.38 -20.41 9.73
CA ARG A 196 1.94 -20.73 11.05
C ARG A 196 3.45 -20.69 10.97
N ASP A 197 4.02 -21.35 9.98
CA ASP A 197 5.46 -21.43 9.81
C ASP A 197 6.05 -20.06 9.41
N LEU A 198 5.38 -19.29 8.55
CA LEU A 198 5.74 -17.90 8.29
C LEU A 198 5.68 -17.01 9.55
N SER A 199 4.65 -17.16 10.40
CA SER A 199 4.51 -16.38 11.65
C SER A 199 5.56 -16.70 12.73
N ARG A 200 6.37 -17.74 12.58
CA ARG A 200 7.47 -18.09 13.51
C ARG A 200 8.75 -17.30 13.26
N TYR A 201 8.85 -16.59 12.14
CA TYR A 201 10.06 -15.85 11.71
C TYR A 201 9.89 -14.33 11.78
N LEU A 202 8.91 -13.83 12.56
CA LEU A 202 8.39 -12.45 12.53
C LEU A 202 8.19 -11.81 13.90
#